data_AF-A0A7X8HIF0-F1
#
_entry.id   AF-A0A7X8HIF0-F1
#
_cell.length_a   1.000
_cell.length_b   1.000
_cell.length_c   1.000
_cell.angle_alpha   90.00
_cell.angle_beta   90.00
_cell.angle_gamma   90.00
#
_symmetry.space_group_name_H-M   'P 1'
#
loop_
_entity.id
_entity.type
_entity.pdbx_description
1 polymer ?
#
loop_
_entity_poly.entity_id
_entity_poly.type
_entity_poly.pdbx_seq_one_letter_code
_entity_poly.pdbx_strand_id
1 'polypeptide(L)'
;MRYWLTGICACFCVATVSAQNLPPVEFYLNTAYMCGGIGSDQAAAFKAARSHYPLSLNFGQKLGNKVAFIADIQVVIRDQYDQTVVNINSEGPFCLLDMDYGKYQVYVTYEGQTLHQTIEVKGTGHQLSFIWPEKNTTELSK
;
A
#
# COMPACT_ATOMS: atom_id res chain seq x y z
N MET A 1 17.42 41.87 -51.62
CA MET A 1 15.98 41.56 -51.41
C MET A 1 15.84 40.10 -50.97
N ARG A 2 14.97 39.88 -49.99
CA ARG A 2 14.39 38.60 -49.49
C ARG A 2 15.03 38.00 -48.21
N TYR A 3 14.44 38.40 -47.09
CA TYR A 3 14.56 37.85 -45.74
C TYR A 3 13.75 36.54 -45.59
N TRP A 4 14.25 35.59 -44.80
CA TRP A 4 13.46 34.49 -44.18
C TRP A 4 14.03 34.28 -42.77
N LEU A 5 13.41 34.91 -41.76
CA LEU A 5 12.42 34.33 -40.84
C LEU A 5 13.02 33.27 -39.89
N THR A 6 13.30 33.76 -38.68
CA THR A 6 13.62 33.05 -37.44
C THR A 6 12.58 31.98 -37.11
N GLY A 7 13.01 30.73 -36.99
CA GLY A 7 12.22 29.65 -36.40
C GLY A 7 12.46 29.58 -34.89
N ILE A 8 11.51 30.08 -34.10
CA ILE A 8 11.50 29.93 -32.64
C ILE A 8 11.10 28.49 -32.32
N CYS A 9 12.06 27.69 -31.84
CA CYS A 9 11.79 26.36 -31.29
C CYS A 9 11.29 26.54 -29.85
N ALA A 10 9.98 26.58 -29.66
CA ALA A 10 9.37 26.53 -28.34
C ALA A 10 9.57 25.11 -27.77
N CYS A 11 10.58 24.92 -26.94
CA CYS A 11 10.69 23.74 -26.08
C CYS A 11 9.51 23.74 -25.11
N PHE A 12 8.51 22.91 -25.40
CA PHE A 12 7.55 22.46 -24.40
C PHE A 12 8.32 21.65 -23.35
N CYS A 13 8.71 22.29 -22.25
CA CYS A 13 9.13 21.59 -21.05
C CYS A 13 7.91 20.85 -20.50
N VAL A 14 7.84 19.55 -20.73
CA VAL A 14 6.90 18.68 -20.03
C VAL A 14 7.30 18.68 -18.56
N ALA A 15 6.46 19.24 -17.69
CA ALA A 15 6.65 19.14 -16.26
C ALA A 15 6.45 17.67 -15.84
N THR A 16 7.55 16.96 -15.60
CA THR A 16 7.53 15.68 -14.91
C THR A 16 7.05 15.92 -13.48
N VAL A 17 5.83 15.50 -13.16
CA VAL A 17 5.36 15.40 -11.77
C VAL A 17 6.17 14.29 -11.10
N SER A 18 7.03 14.69 -10.18
CA SER A 18 7.98 13.80 -9.51
C SER A 18 7.30 13.06 -8.34
N ALA A 19 7.20 11.74 -8.41
CA ALA A 19 6.75 10.85 -7.33
C ALA A 19 7.83 10.67 -6.23
N GLN A 20 8.43 11.76 -5.72
CA GLN A 20 9.65 11.70 -4.88
C GLN A 20 9.44 11.12 -3.48
N ASN A 21 8.19 10.88 -3.06
CA ASN A 21 7.85 10.47 -1.70
C ASN A 21 7.25 9.07 -1.59
N LEU A 22 7.16 8.32 -2.69
CA LEU A 22 6.75 6.93 -2.67
C LEU A 22 8.00 6.02 -2.77
N PRO A 23 8.06 4.93 -2.00
CA PRO A 23 9.12 3.94 -2.17
C PRO A 23 9.06 3.30 -3.57
N PRO A 24 10.14 2.65 -4.02
CA PRO A 24 10.12 1.94 -5.30
C PRO A 24 9.02 0.88 -5.33
N VAL A 25 8.45 0.65 -6.51
CA VAL A 25 7.51 -0.46 -6.74
C VAL A 25 8.29 -1.77 -6.73
N GLU A 26 7.80 -2.74 -5.97
CA GLU A 26 8.30 -4.10 -5.90
C GLU A 26 7.29 -5.08 -6.51
N PHE A 27 7.70 -6.34 -6.69
CA PHE A 27 6.89 -7.36 -7.32
C PHE A 27 6.95 -8.67 -6.55
N TYR A 28 5.77 -9.26 -6.32
CA TYR A 28 5.65 -10.64 -5.91
C TYR A 28 4.90 -11.39 -7.00
N LEU A 29 5.56 -12.37 -7.63
CA LEU A 29 5.06 -13.01 -8.85
C LEU A 29 4.70 -11.96 -9.92
N ASN A 30 3.41 -11.82 -10.22
CA ASN A 30 2.87 -10.89 -11.21
C ASN A 30 2.16 -9.68 -10.58
N THR A 31 2.17 -9.55 -9.25
CA THR A 31 1.52 -8.46 -8.52
C THR A 31 2.55 -7.41 -8.17
N ALA A 32 2.35 -6.19 -8.69
CA ALA A 32 3.12 -5.03 -8.28
C ALA A 32 2.61 -4.54 -6.92
N TYR A 33 3.50 -4.20 -6.01
CA TYR A 33 3.16 -3.67 -4.70
C TYR A 33 4.13 -2.60 -4.25
N MET A 34 3.68 -1.82 -3.27
CA MET A 34 4.49 -0.81 -2.62
C MET A 34 4.02 -0.67 -1.17
N CYS A 35 4.93 -0.80 -0.21
CA CYS A 35 4.63 -0.66 1.21
C CYS A 35 5.50 0.41 1.87
N GLY A 36 4.98 1.12 2.87
CA GLY A 36 5.70 2.19 3.55
C GLY A 36 4.80 3.21 4.25
N GLY A 37 5.28 4.47 4.30
CA GLY A 37 4.51 5.62 4.78
C GLY A 37 4.62 5.92 6.28
N ILE A 38 5.78 5.66 6.88
CA ILE A 38 6.10 6.03 8.27
C ILE A 38 6.27 7.56 8.41
N GLY A 39 6.78 8.25 7.39
CA GLY A 39 6.90 9.72 7.38
C GLY A 39 5.62 10.44 6.95
N SER A 40 5.36 11.65 7.47
CA SER A 40 4.15 12.44 7.16
C SER A 40 3.95 12.65 5.66
N ASP A 41 5.02 12.95 4.95
CA ASP A 41 4.99 13.29 3.53
C ASP A 41 4.75 12.05 2.68
N GLN A 42 5.32 10.92 3.09
CA GLN A 42 5.05 9.62 2.47
C GLN A 42 3.61 9.18 2.75
N ALA A 43 3.11 9.31 3.98
CA ALA A 43 1.73 8.97 4.32
C ALA A 43 0.73 9.77 3.48
N ALA A 44 1.00 11.06 3.24
CA ALA A 44 0.20 11.88 2.33
C ALA A 44 0.28 11.38 0.88
N ALA A 45 1.46 10.97 0.41
CA ALA A 45 1.64 10.40 -0.92
C ALA A 45 0.88 9.07 -1.09
N PHE A 46 0.97 8.16 -0.12
CA PHE A 46 0.19 6.92 -0.10
C PHE A 46 -1.32 7.20 -0.12
N LYS A 47 -1.78 8.17 0.67
CA LYS A 47 -3.19 8.59 0.69
C LYS A 47 -3.67 9.16 -0.63
N ALA A 48 -2.82 9.90 -1.34
CA ALA A 48 -3.14 10.44 -2.66
C ALA A 48 -3.12 9.34 -3.74
N ALA A 49 -2.20 8.39 -3.64
CA ALA A 49 -2.05 7.31 -4.61
C ALA A 49 -3.14 6.24 -4.50
N ARG A 50 -3.69 5.98 -3.29
CA ARG A 50 -4.59 4.83 -3.03
C ARG A 50 -5.77 4.68 -3.99
N SER A 51 -6.33 5.77 -4.51
CA SER A 51 -7.47 5.72 -5.43
C SER A 51 -7.11 5.18 -6.81
N HIS A 52 -5.82 5.14 -7.14
CA HIS A 52 -5.29 4.62 -8.41
C HIS A 52 -4.93 3.14 -8.35
N TYR A 53 -4.88 2.55 -7.15
CA TYR A 53 -4.55 1.14 -6.97
C TYR A 53 -5.82 0.32 -6.73
N PRO A 54 -5.92 -0.90 -7.27
CA PRO A 54 -6.97 -1.86 -6.98
C PRO A 54 -7.23 -2.07 -5.49
N LEU A 55 -6.16 -2.27 -4.70
CA LEU A 55 -6.26 -2.53 -3.27
C LEU A 55 -5.22 -1.71 -2.49
N SER A 56 -5.66 -1.14 -1.37
CA SER A 56 -4.81 -0.53 -0.36
C SER A 56 -5.02 -1.17 1.00
N LEU A 57 -3.95 -1.37 1.76
CA LEU A 57 -3.97 -1.95 3.10
C LEU A 57 -3.43 -0.93 4.10
N ASN A 58 -4.10 -0.83 5.25
CA ASN A 58 -3.69 0.01 6.36
C ASN A 58 -3.54 -0.82 7.63
N PHE A 59 -2.43 -0.65 8.34
CA PHE A 59 -2.11 -1.41 9.54
C PHE A 59 -1.98 -0.49 10.76
N GLY A 60 -2.60 -0.91 11.86
CA GLY A 60 -2.48 -0.19 13.12
C GLY A 60 -2.72 -1.08 14.33
N GLN A 61 -2.36 -0.60 15.51
CA GLN A 61 -2.66 -1.23 16.78
C GLN A 61 -3.38 -0.23 17.69
N LYS A 62 -4.38 -0.70 18.45
CA LYS A 62 -4.96 0.11 19.51
C LYS A 62 -3.94 0.36 20.60
N LEU A 63 -3.83 1.62 21.02
CA LEU A 63 -3.02 2.06 22.16
C LEU A 63 -3.88 3.01 22.99
N GLY A 64 -4.54 2.49 24.03
CA GLY A 64 -5.61 3.18 24.73
C GLY A 64 -6.71 3.67 23.78
N ASN A 65 -6.93 4.98 23.74
CA ASN A 65 -7.97 5.62 22.91
C ASN A 65 -7.51 5.98 21.49
N LYS A 66 -6.28 5.61 21.09
CA LYS A 66 -5.70 5.95 19.78
C LYS A 66 -5.36 4.68 18.99
N VAL A 67 -5.12 4.85 17.70
CA VAL A 67 -4.55 3.82 16.82
C VAL A 67 -3.13 4.26 16.46
N ALA A 68 -2.15 3.47 16.86
CA ALA A 68 -0.77 3.64 16.44
C ALA A 68 -0.56 2.94 15.09
N PHE A 69 0.15 3.58 14.17
CA PHE A 69 0.61 2.93 12.94
C PHE A 69 1.74 1.96 13.26
N ILE A 70 1.70 0.76 12.67
CA ILE A 70 2.66 -0.33 12.92
C ILE A 70 3.27 -0.82 11.61
N ALA A 71 4.39 -1.53 11.71
CA ALA A 71 5.14 -2.12 10.61
C ALA A 71 5.47 -3.60 10.92
N ASP A 72 6.30 -4.24 10.11
CA ASP A 72 6.69 -5.66 10.20
C ASP A 72 5.47 -6.59 10.16
N ILE A 73 4.63 -6.35 9.16
CA ILE A 73 3.38 -7.09 8.93
C ILE A 73 3.60 -8.12 7.84
N GLN A 74 3.47 -9.40 8.19
CA GLN A 74 3.44 -10.47 7.20
C GLN A 74 2.08 -10.46 6.50
N VAL A 75 2.06 -10.12 5.22
CA VAL A 75 0.87 -10.06 4.37
C VAL A 75 0.86 -11.27 3.44
N VAL A 76 -0.20 -12.05 3.50
CA VAL A 76 -0.46 -13.17 2.57
C VAL A 76 -1.82 -12.95 1.94
N ILE A 77 -1.88 -12.89 0.61
CA ILE A 77 -3.13 -12.77 -0.13
C ILE A 77 -3.30 -14.00 -1.01
N ARG A 78 -4.49 -14.60 -0.94
CA ARG A 78 -4.88 -15.75 -1.73
C ARG A 78 -6.07 -15.43 -2.60
N ASP A 79 -6.07 -15.96 -3.82
CA ASP A 79 -7.19 -15.83 -4.74
C ASP A 79 -8.35 -16.80 -4.39
N GLN A 80 -9.38 -16.82 -5.22
CA GLN A 80 -10.54 -17.71 -5.07
C GLN A 80 -10.21 -19.21 -5.20
N TYR A 81 -9.03 -19.55 -5.71
CA TYR A 81 -8.55 -20.92 -5.87
C TYR A 81 -7.54 -21.30 -4.76
N ASP A 82 -7.44 -20.48 -3.70
CA ASP A 82 -6.49 -20.62 -2.59
C ASP A 82 -5.01 -20.51 -3.03
N GLN A 83 -4.74 -19.96 -4.22
CA GLN A 83 -3.38 -19.71 -4.69
C GLN A 83 -2.84 -18.42 -4.10
N THR A 84 -1.60 -18.48 -3.58
CA THR A 84 -0.95 -17.30 -3.01
C THR A 84 -0.46 -16.37 -4.11
N VAL A 85 -1.07 -15.20 -4.20
CA VAL A 85 -0.74 -14.15 -5.18
C VAL A 85 0.13 -13.06 -4.58
N VAL A 86 0.18 -12.94 -3.25
CA VAL A 86 1.09 -12.04 -2.52
C VAL A 86 1.56 -12.73 -1.25
N ASN A 87 2.87 -12.69 -0.98
CA ASN A 87 3.46 -13.09 0.29
C ASN A 87 4.66 -12.18 0.57
N ILE A 88 4.45 -11.14 1.38
CA ILE A 88 5.43 -10.07 1.60
C ILE A 88 5.47 -9.68 3.08
N ASN A 89 6.60 -9.11 3.51
CA ASN A 89 6.69 -8.41 4.79
C ASN A 89 6.59 -6.90 4.55
N SER A 90 5.60 -6.24 5.16
CA SER A 90 5.42 -4.80 5.05
C SER A 90 6.25 -4.07 6.09
N GLU A 91 7.22 -3.28 5.65
CA GLU A 91 8.04 -2.40 6.51
C GLU A 91 7.33 -1.10 6.92
N GLY A 92 6.05 -0.94 6.59
CA GLY A 92 5.28 0.25 6.94
C GLY A 92 3.78 0.02 7.11
N PRO A 93 3.05 1.04 7.58
CA PRO A 93 1.63 0.94 7.90
C PRO A 93 0.72 0.95 6.68
N PHE A 94 1.22 1.29 5.49
CA PHE A 94 0.42 1.35 4.28
C PHE A 94 1.02 0.46 3.20
N CYS A 95 0.17 -0.28 2.48
CA CYS A 95 0.54 -0.95 1.25
C CYS A 95 -0.44 -0.60 0.12
N LEU A 96 0.07 -0.49 -1.09
CA LEU A 96 -0.67 -0.35 -2.33
C LEU A 96 -0.38 -1.58 -3.19
N LEU A 97 -1.41 -2.21 -3.73
CA LEU A 97 -1.29 -3.42 -4.52
C LEU A 97 -2.03 -3.27 -5.86
N ASP A 98 -1.33 -3.60 -6.92
CA ASP A 98 -1.86 -3.66 -8.29
C ASP A 98 -2.24 -5.11 -8.62
N MET A 99 -3.50 -5.43 -8.36
CA MET A 99 -4.05 -6.78 -8.45
C MET A 99 -5.19 -6.84 -9.47
N ASP A 100 -5.31 -7.97 -10.14
CA ASP A 100 -6.43 -8.24 -11.04
C ASP A 100 -7.77 -8.23 -10.27
N TYR A 101 -8.84 -7.93 -11.00
CA TYR A 101 -10.18 -7.94 -10.41
C TYR A 101 -10.61 -9.37 -10.07
N GLY A 102 -11.09 -9.55 -8.85
CA GLY A 102 -11.37 -10.88 -8.34
C GLY A 102 -11.68 -10.90 -6.84
N LYS A 103 -11.92 -12.11 -6.34
CA LYS A 103 -12.14 -12.35 -4.91
C LYS A 103 -10.85 -12.84 -4.28
N TYR A 104 -10.52 -12.25 -3.13
CA TYR A 104 -9.30 -12.53 -2.41
C TYR A 104 -9.55 -12.70 -0.91
N GLN A 105 -8.73 -13.54 -0.29
CA GLN A 105 -8.58 -13.65 1.15
C GLN A 105 -7.25 -13.02 1.55
N VAL A 106 -7.32 -11.99 2.39
CA VAL A 106 -6.17 -11.25 2.89
C VAL A 106 -5.92 -11.67 4.31
N TYR A 107 -4.75 -12.23 4.58
CA TYR A 107 -4.25 -12.58 5.91
C TYR A 107 -3.09 -11.67 6.25
N VAL A 108 -3.17 -11.00 7.38
CA VAL A 108 -2.11 -10.14 7.88
C VAL A 108 -1.72 -10.57 9.28
N THR A 109 -0.43 -10.74 9.51
CA THR A 109 0.10 -11.23 10.80
C THR A 109 1.07 -10.22 11.38
N TYR A 110 0.82 -9.83 12.62
CA TYR A 110 1.68 -8.95 13.41
C TYR A 110 1.93 -9.62 14.76
N GLU A 111 3.21 -9.74 15.14
CA GLU A 111 3.64 -10.32 16.41
C GLU A 111 2.95 -11.66 16.77
N GLY A 112 2.74 -12.52 15.77
CA GLY A 112 2.12 -13.84 15.93
C GLY A 112 0.58 -13.85 15.93
N GLN A 113 -0.09 -12.69 15.88
CA GLN A 113 -1.54 -12.60 15.75
C GLN A 113 -1.94 -12.32 14.30
N THR A 114 -2.73 -13.23 13.71
CA THR A 114 -3.26 -13.08 12.35
C THR A 114 -4.67 -12.53 12.37
N LEU A 115 -4.90 -11.44 11.62
CA LEU A 115 -6.22 -10.97 11.21
C LEU A 115 -6.46 -11.35 9.76
N HIS A 116 -7.71 -11.60 9.39
CA HIS A 116 -8.06 -11.90 8.01
C HIS A 116 -9.35 -11.23 7.57
N GLN A 117 -9.42 -10.87 6.30
CA GLN A 117 -10.61 -10.30 5.66
C GLN A 117 -10.72 -10.80 4.23
N THR A 118 -11.96 -11.00 3.77
CA THR A 118 -12.27 -11.30 2.37
C THR A 118 -12.67 -10.02 1.66
N ILE A 119 -12.16 -9.82 0.44
CA ILE A 119 -12.50 -8.67 -0.41
C ILE A 119 -12.80 -9.14 -1.82
N GLU A 120 -13.73 -8.45 -2.48
CA GLU A 120 -13.94 -8.55 -3.92
C GLU A 120 -13.50 -7.24 -4.58
N VAL A 121 -12.39 -7.28 -5.30
CA VAL A 121 -11.81 -6.16 -6.02
C VAL A 121 -12.51 -6.05 -7.38
N LYS A 122 -13.22 -4.93 -7.61
CA LYS A 122 -14.01 -4.68 -8.84
C LYS A 122 -13.54 -3.46 -9.63
N GLY A 123 -12.44 -2.85 -9.20
CA GLY A 123 -11.93 -1.58 -9.69
C GLY A 123 -10.81 -1.10 -8.78
N THR A 124 -10.59 0.22 -8.75
CA THR A 124 -9.58 0.84 -7.87
C THR A 124 -10.18 1.50 -6.63
N GLY A 125 -9.33 1.77 -5.64
CA GLY A 125 -9.68 2.49 -4.42
C GLY A 125 -10.29 1.62 -3.32
N HIS A 126 -10.24 0.29 -3.42
CA HIS A 126 -10.59 -0.56 -2.30
C HIS A 126 -9.57 -0.40 -1.17
N GLN A 127 -10.05 -0.35 0.06
CA GLN A 127 -9.20 -0.24 1.24
C GLN A 127 -9.62 -1.24 2.31
N LEU A 128 -8.64 -1.96 2.84
CA LEU A 128 -8.80 -2.76 4.06
C LEU A 128 -7.95 -2.17 5.17
N SER A 129 -8.52 -2.10 6.37
CA SER A 129 -7.82 -1.62 7.56
C SER A 129 -7.81 -2.73 8.61
N PHE A 130 -6.61 -3.08 9.06
CA PHE A 130 -6.39 -4.12 10.07
C PHE A 130 -5.86 -3.47 11.33
N ILE A 131 -6.68 -3.49 12.38
CA ILE A 131 -6.37 -2.88 13.66
C ILE A 131 -6.25 -3.98 14.72
N TRP A 132 -5.04 -4.23 15.18
CA TRP A 132 -4.78 -5.17 16.28
C TRP A 132 -5.25 -4.57 17.62
N PRO A 133 -5.75 -5.40 18.54
CA PRO A 133 -5.98 -4.97 19.91
C PRO A 133 -4.65 -4.58 20.58
N GLU A 134 -4.76 -3.79 21.63
CA GLU A 134 -3.62 -3.52 22.51
C GLU A 134 -3.16 -4.83 23.14
N LYS A 135 -1.84 -5.06 23.20
CA LYS A 135 -1.30 -6.19 23.94
C LYS A 135 -1.54 -5.96 25.44
N ASN A 136 -2.43 -6.74 26.04
CA ASN A 136 -2.50 -6.82 27.49
C ASN A 136 -1.28 -7.60 27.99
N THR A 137 -0.27 -6.92 28.53
CA THR A 137 0.93 -7.51 29.15
C THR A 137 0.64 -8.31 30.44
N THR A 138 -0.58 -8.78 30.66
CA THR A 138 -1.02 -9.42 31.91
C THR A 138 -0.80 -10.94 31.94
N GLU A 139 -0.02 -11.51 31.02
CA GLU A 139 0.15 -12.98 30.90
C GLU A 139 1.61 -13.47 31.07
N LEU A 140 2.44 -12.73 31.83
CA LEU A 140 3.79 -13.17 32.20
C LEU A 140 4.00 -13.34 33.72
N SER A 141 2.94 -13.63 34.48
CA SER A 141 3.03 -13.90 35.93
C SER A 141 2.27 -15.15 36.40
N LYS A 142 2.55 -16.32 35.82
CA LYS A 142 2.32 -17.59 36.51
C LYS A 142 3.45 -18.58 36.34
#